data_AF-A0A7C7H2I8-F1
#
_entry.id   AF-A0A7C7H2I8-F1
#
_cell.length_a   1.000
_cell.length_b   1.000
_cell.length_c   1.000
_cell.angle_alpha   90.00
_cell.angle_beta   90.00
_cell.angle_gamma   90.00
#
_symmetry.space_group_name_H-M   'P 1'
#
loop_
_entity.id
_entity.type
_entity.pdbx_description
1 polymer ?
#
loop_
_entity_poly.entity_id
_entity_poly.type
_entity_poly.pdbx_seq_one_letter_code
_entity_poly.pdbx_strand_id
1 'polypeptide(L)'
;MRSIIYTKFDSPFGTMAIARTQKGICRVLFPEEKPFHKTLSTLYPNQTIVQNPDPFTKELSQLKQYFSGEKVQFEMTLDLTMPPFYY
;
A
#
# COMPACT_ATOMS: atom_id res chain seq x y z
N MET A 1 15.33 -0.45 -13.31
CA MET A 1 13.92 -0.07 -13.57
C MET A 1 13.26 0.17 -12.21
N ARG A 2 12.61 1.32 -12.00
CA ARG A 2 11.91 1.57 -10.73
C ARG A 2 10.44 1.10 -10.91
N SER A 3 9.98 0.20 -10.06
CA SER A 3 8.63 -0.36 -10.12
C SER A 3 7.95 -0.24 -8.76
N ILE A 4 6.64 -0.03 -8.81
CA ILE A 4 5.75 -0.10 -7.65
C ILE A 4 4.88 -1.32 -7.84
N ILE A 5 4.92 -2.20 -6.85
CA ILE A 5 4.04 -3.35 -6.80
C ILE A 5 2.89 -3.01 -5.87
N TYR A 6 1.68 -3.39 -6.22
CA TYR A 6 0.53 -3.23 -5.34
C TYR A 6 -0.35 -4.46 -5.34
N THR A 7 -1.11 -4.63 -4.27
CA THR A 7 -2.18 -5.62 -4.18
C THR A 7 -3.43 -5.01 -3.56
N LYS A 8 -4.55 -5.69 -3.73
CA LYS A 8 -5.85 -5.31 -3.18
C LYS A 8 -6.15 -6.21 -1.98
N PHE A 9 -6.88 -5.68 -1.01
CA PHE A 9 -7.38 -6.45 0.11
C PHE A 9 -8.72 -5.87 0.56
N ASP A 10 -9.55 -6.72 1.17
CA ASP A 10 -10.83 -6.27 1.71
C ASP A 10 -10.65 -5.74 3.13
N SER A 11 -11.36 -4.65 3.41
CA SER A 11 -11.42 -4.01 4.72
C SER A 11 -12.87 -3.73 5.10
N PRO A 12 -13.17 -3.40 6.37
CA PRO A 12 -14.50 -2.93 6.78
C PRO A 12 -15.00 -1.70 6.01
N PHE A 13 -14.11 -0.93 5.39
CA PHE A 13 -14.44 0.24 4.57
C PHE A 13 -14.68 -0.11 3.10
N GLY A 14 -14.47 -1.37 2.70
CA GLY A 14 -14.50 -1.84 1.32
C GLY A 14 -13.11 -2.26 0.82
N THR A 15 -13.01 -2.67 -0.45
CA THR A 15 -11.72 -3.07 -1.03
C THR A 15 -10.77 -1.88 -1.06
N MET A 16 -9.61 -2.04 -0.43
CA MET A 16 -8.48 -1.12 -0.37
C MET A 16 -7.31 -1.69 -1.17
N ALA A 17 -6.22 -0.93 -1.28
CA ALA A 17 -4.97 -1.44 -1.83
C ALA A 17 -3.76 -1.01 -0.99
N ILE A 18 -2.68 -1.79 -1.07
CA ILE A 18 -1.38 -1.47 -0.48
C ILE A 18 -0.32 -1.55 -1.57
N ALA A 19 0.59 -0.59 -1.59
CA ALA A 19 1.63 -0.46 -2.60
C ALA A 19 3.01 -0.32 -1.95
N ARG A 20 4.02 -0.90 -2.61
CA ARG A 20 5.40 -0.90 -2.13
C ARG A 20 6.40 -0.66 -3.24
N THR A 21 7.52 -0.06 -2.88
CA THR A 21 8.75 -0.06 -3.69
C THR A 21 9.66 -1.19 -3.23
N GLN A 22 10.90 -1.24 -3.74
CA GLN A 22 11.92 -2.13 -3.20
C GLN A 22 12.38 -1.75 -1.78
N LYS A 23 12.12 -0.52 -1.33
CA LYS A 23 12.54 -0.03 -0.01
C LYS A 23 11.51 -0.30 1.08
N GLY A 24 10.23 -0.40 0.73
CA GLY A 24 9.15 -0.58 1.70
C GLY A 24 7.78 -0.17 1.19
N ILE A 25 6.78 -0.21 2.08
CA ILE A 25 5.43 0.27 1.84
C ILE A 25 5.48 1.77 1.60
N CYS A 26 5.02 2.20 0.43
CA CYS A 26 4.98 3.61 0.05
C CYS A 26 3.57 4.19 0.08
N ARG A 27 2.52 3.34 0.04
CA ARG A 27 1.15 3.83 0.08
C ARG A 27 0.13 2.78 0.51
N VAL A 28 -0.92 3.25 1.17
CA VAL A 28 -2.19 2.55 1.35
C VAL A 28 -3.25 3.38 0.62
N LEU A 29 -4.12 2.74 -0.16
CA LEU A 29 -5.16 3.38 -0.95
C LEU A 29 -6.54 3.00 -0.41
N PHE A 30 -7.37 4.02 -0.24
CA PHE A 30 -8.75 3.89 0.23
C PHE A 30 -9.72 3.54 -0.92
N PRO A 31 -10.92 3.01 -0.63
CA PRO A 31 -11.87 2.56 -1.66
C PRO A 31 -12.24 3.63 -2.70
N GLU A 32 -12.23 4.90 -2.31
CA GLU A 32 -12.53 6.08 -3.15
C GLU A 32 -11.43 6.34 -4.19
N GLU A 33 -10.24 5.81 -3.98
CA GLU A 33 -9.08 5.96 -4.88
C GLU A 33 -9.09 4.92 -6.02
N LYS A 34 -10.20 4.21 -6.23
CA LYS A 34 -10.36 3.32 -7.38
C LYS A 34 -10.52 4.13 -8.68
N PRO A 35 -9.97 3.66 -9.82
CA PRO A 35 -9.20 2.42 -9.98
C PRO A 35 -7.74 2.59 -9.54
N PHE A 36 -7.29 1.75 -8.60
CA PHE A 36 -5.99 1.87 -7.93
C PHE A 36 -4.79 1.96 -8.88
N HIS A 37 -4.78 1.18 -9.96
CA HIS A 37 -3.72 1.24 -10.96
C HIS A 37 -3.57 2.65 -11.54
N LYS A 38 -4.68 3.31 -11.89
CA LYS A 38 -4.68 4.66 -12.46
C LYS A 38 -4.22 5.69 -11.43
N THR A 39 -4.70 5.57 -10.19
CA THR A 39 -4.29 6.45 -9.09
C THR A 39 -2.79 6.35 -8.84
N LEU A 40 -2.25 5.14 -8.71
CA LEU A 40 -0.82 4.90 -8.57
C LEU A 40 -0.02 5.43 -9.77
N SER A 41 -0.50 5.21 -11.00
CA SER A 41 0.17 5.72 -12.21
C SER A 41 0.21 7.26 -12.24
N THR A 42 -0.82 7.91 -11.70
CA THR A 42 -0.90 9.38 -11.63
C THR A 42 0.05 9.94 -10.57
N LEU A 43 0.13 9.29 -9.40
CA LEU A 43 0.99 9.70 -8.30
C LEU A 43 2.48 9.40 -8.55
N TYR A 44 2.74 8.36 -9.35
CA TYR A 44 4.08 7.86 -9.62
C TYR A 44 4.32 7.73 -11.14
N PRO A 45 4.32 8.84 -11.90
CA PRO A 45 4.33 8.83 -13.36
C PRO A 45 5.58 8.18 -13.98
N ASN A 46 6.68 8.12 -13.24
CA ASN A 46 7.97 7.58 -13.69
C ASN A 46 8.22 6.15 -13.17
N GLN A 47 7.19 5.46 -12.70
CA GLN A 47 7.27 4.13 -12.11
C GLN A 47 6.41 3.15 -12.90
N THR A 48 6.91 1.94 -13.12
CA THR A 48 6.08 0.86 -13.66
C THR A 48 5.19 0.31 -12.53
N ILE A 49 3.87 0.39 -12.71
CA ILE A 49 2.90 -0.11 -11.73
C ILE A 49 2.54 -1.55 -12.07
N VAL A 50 2.69 -2.47 -11.11
CA VAL A 50 2.40 -3.89 -11.30
C VAL A 50 1.48 -4.38 -10.18
N GLN A 51 0.38 -5.04 -10.54
CA GLN A 51 -0.45 -5.71 -9.55
C GLN A 51 0.12 -7.11 -9.27
N ASN A 52 0.55 -7.40 -8.05
CA ASN A 52 1.01 -8.72 -7.63
C ASN A 52 0.76 -8.93 -6.13
N PRO A 53 -0.01 -9.96 -5.72
CA PRO A 53 -0.35 -10.25 -4.32
C PRO A 53 0.76 -10.96 -3.52
N ASP A 54 1.55 -11.83 -4.14
CA ASP A 54 2.58 -12.66 -3.49
C ASP A 54 3.53 -11.89 -2.54
N PRO A 55 3.97 -10.65 -2.86
CA PRO A 55 4.92 -9.95 -2.01
C PRO A 55 4.37 -9.35 -0.71
N PHE A 56 3.07 -9.48 -0.42
CA PHE A 56 2.41 -8.76 0.69
C PHE A 56 1.88 -9.65 1.82
N THR A 57 2.26 -10.92 1.88
CA THR A 57 1.66 -11.88 2.81
C THR A 57 1.75 -11.44 4.28
N LYS A 58 2.88 -10.88 4.71
CA LYS A 58 3.06 -10.42 6.11
C LYS A 58 2.19 -9.19 6.39
N GLU A 59 2.20 -8.23 5.48
CA GLU A 59 1.48 -6.97 5.59
C GLU A 59 -0.04 -7.18 5.57
N LEU A 60 -0.54 -8.03 4.68
CA LEU A 60 -1.95 -8.39 4.63
C LEU A 60 -2.41 -9.12 5.90
N SER A 61 -1.55 -9.96 6.49
CA SER A 61 -1.85 -10.61 7.78
C SER A 61 -1.99 -9.59 8.90
N GLN A 62 -1.06 -8.64 9.02
CA GLN A 62 -1.12 -7.58 10.04
C GLN A 62 -2.31 -6.65 9.83
N LEU A 63 -2.62 -6.29 8.58
CA LEU A 63 -3.81 -5.50 8.26
C LEU A 63 -5.10 -6.23 8.64
N LYS A 64 -5.17 -7.54 8.37
CA LYS A 64 -6.33 -8.35 8.76
C LYS A 64 -6.52 -8.36 10.28
N GLN A 65 -5.45 -8.55 11.06
CA GLN A 65 -5.49 -8.48 12.52
C GLN A 65 -5.90 -7.09 13.03
N TYR A 66 -5.39 -6.03 12.39
CA TYR A 66 -5.77 -4.66 12.74
C TYR A 66 -7.28 -4.45 12.54
N PHE A 67 -7.83 -4.88 11.41
CA PHE A 67 -9.26 -4.74 11.13
C PHE A 67 -10.16 -5.70 11.92
N SER A 68 -9.63 -6.79 12.49
CA SER A 68 -10.37 -7.64 13.45
C SER A 68 -10.43 -7.05 14.86
N GLY A 69 -9.77 -5.91 15.11
CA GLY A 69 -9.72 -5.25 16.42
C GLY A 69 -8.65 -5.81 17.35
N GLU A 70 -7.72 -6.63 16.83
CA GLU A 70 -6.59 -7.12 17.60
C GLU A 70 -5.57 -6.01 17.85
N LYS A 71 -4.88 -6.05 19.01
CA LYS A 71 -3.76 -5.15 19.27
C LYS A 71 -2.57 -5.56 18.41
N VAL A 72 -2.29 -4.78 17.37
CA VAL A 72 -1.21 -5.04 16.42
C VAL A 72 -0.11 -3.98 16.53
N GLN A 73 1.14 -4.43 16.55
CA GLN A 73 2.30 -3.58 16.26
C GLN A 73 2.76 -3.87 14.83
N PHE A 74 2.72 -2.86 13.96
CA PHE A 74 3.13 -3.03 12.57
C PHE A 74 4.65 -3.19 12.48
N GLU A 75 5.09 -4.25 11.80
CA GLU A 75 6.50 -4.54 11.53
C GLU A 75 6.74 -4.58 10.02
N MET A 76 6.68 -3.39 9.41
CA MET A 76 6.89 -3.19 7.99
C MET A 76 7.85 -2.04 7.74
N THR A 77 8.72 -2.19 6.76
CA THR A 77 9.57 -1.09 6.29
C THR A 77 8.71 -0.11 5.51
N LEU A 78 8.83 1.18 5.81
CA LEU A 78 8.13 2.25 5.11
C LEU A 78 9.09 2.98 4.18
N ASP A 79 8.64 3.26 2.96
CA ASP A 79 9.32 4.13 2.00
C ASP A 79 8.57 5.46 1.93
N LEU A 80 8.81 6.30 2.95
CA LEU A 80 8.17 7.59 3.10
C LEU A 80 8.93 8.64 2.28
N THR A 81 8.30 9.13 1.22
CA THR A 81 8.77 10.33 0.52
C THR A 81 7.96 11.52 1.02
N MET A 82 8.54 12.28 1.94
CA MET A 82 7.92 13.46 2.54
C MET A 82 8.93 14.60 2.67
N PRO A 83 8.47 15.86 2.59
CA PRO A 83 9.31 16.98 2.98
C PRO A 83 9.71 16.86 4.47
N PRO A 84 10.78 17.54 4.91
CA PRO A 84 11.24 17.48 6.31
C PRO A 84 10.17 17.87 7.33
N PHE A 85 9.19 18.68 6.92
CA PHE A 85 8.05 19.09 7.74
C PHE A 85 6.76 18.96 6.93
N TYR A 86 5.77 18.33 7.54
CA TYR A 86 4.38 18.33 7.09
C TYR A 86 3.66 19.41 7.89
N TYR A 87 3.30 20.52 7.24
CA TYR A 87 2.50 21.59 7.85
C TYR A 87 1.01 21.29 7.72
#